data_AF-I3EH51-F1
#
_entry.id   AF-I3EH51-F1
#
_cell.length_a   1.000
_cell.length_b   1.000
_cell.length_c   1.000
_cell.angle_alpha   90.00
_cell.angle_beta   90.00
_cell.angle_gamma   90.00
#
_symmetry.space_group_name_H-M   'P 1'
#
loop_
_entity.id
_entity.type
_entity.pdbx_description
1 polymer ?
#
loop_
_entity_poly.entity_id
_entity_poly.type
_entity_poly.pdbx_seq_one_letter_code
_entity_poly.pdbx_strand_id
1 'polypeptide(L)' 'MDKLVRIKEQSIKRLEKDIQMYENELVAIQGEKEKEESSGNDYYALRTIEQRSEETRKALESTQTILKKTKAELDRMNNE' A
#
# COMPACT_ATOMS: atom_id res chain seq x y z
N MET A 1 26.21 7.56 -13.72
CA MET A 1 24.90 7.02 -13.33
C MET A 1 23.85 7.81 -14.09
N ASP A 2 23.07 7.12 -14.94
CA ASP A 2 22.04 7.73 -15.78
C ASP A 2 21.00 8.47 -14.92
N LYS A 3 20.57 9.65 -15.39
CA LYS A 3 19.50 10.45 -14.77
C LYS A 3 18.20 9.62 -14.64
N LEU A 4 17.89 8.78 -15.61
CA LEU A 4 16.70 7.93 -15.61
C LEU A 4 16.78 6.84 -14.53
N VAL A 5 17.95 6.22 -14.35
CA VAL A 5 18.23 5.25 -13.28
C VAL A 5 17.96 5.88 -11.91
N ARG A 6 18.52 7.07 -11.64
CA ARG A 6 18.29 7.79 -10.37
C ARG A 6 16.83 8.13 -10.12
N ILE A 7 16.08 8.51 -11.16
CA ILE A 7 14.64 8.79 -11.04
C ILE A 7 13.88 7.53 -10.65
N LYS A 8 14.19 6.38 -11.26
CA LYS A 8 13.55 5.09 -10.92
C LYS A 8 13.88 4.64 -9.50
N GLU A 9 15.13 4.76 -9.06
CA GLU A 9 15.53 4.48 -7.67
C GLU A 9 14.74 5.33 -6.67
N GLN A 10 14.55 6.63 -6.95
CA GLN A 10 13.72 7.49 -6.11
C GLN A 10 12.24 7.10 -6.13
N SER A 11 11.71 6.70 -7.29
CA SER A 11 10.33 6.20 -7.38
C SER A 11 10.14 4.92 -6.59
N ILE A 12 11.09 3.99 -6.62
CA ILE A 12 11.07 2.77 -5.79
C ILE A 12 10.99 3.12 -4.30
N LYS A 13 11.84 4.04 -3.82
CA LYS A 13 11.82 4.48 -2.42
C LYS A 13 10.48 5.09 -2.01
N ARG A 14 9.85 5.86 -2.90
CA ARG A 14 8.50 6.41 -2.66
C ARG A 14 7.44 5.31 -2.57
N LEU A 15 7.42 4.40 -3.54
CA LEU A 15 6.48 3.27 -3.56
C LEU A 15 6.64 2.36 -2.34
N GLU A 16 7.86 2.12 -1.87
CA GLU A 16 8.12 1.35 -0.64
C GLU A 16 7.57 2.07 0.60
N LYS A 17 7.70 3.41 0.66
CA LYS A 17 7.11 4.20 1.74
C LYS A 17 5.58 4.17 1.69
N ASP A 18 4.98 4.25 0.50
CA ASP A 18 3.53 4.20 0.32
C ASP A 18 2.98 2.82 0.72
N ILE A 19 3.68 1.73 0.37
CA ILE A 19 3.35 0.37 0.82
C ILE A 19 3.35 0.28 2.34
N GLN A 20 4.42 0.74 3.00
CA GLN A 20 4.50 0.72 4.46
C GLN A 20 3.37 1.53 5.11
N MET A 21 2.98 2.65 4.50
CA MET A 21 1.86 3.47 4.96
C MET A 21 0.54 2.71 4.86
N TYR A 22 0.24 2.09 3.72
CA TYR A 22 -1.00 1.31 3.55
C TYR A 22 -1.04 0.08 4.47
N GLU A 23 0.09 -0.59 4.69
CA GLU A 23 0.18 -1.71 5.65
C GLU A 23 -0.14 -1.25 7.08
N ASN A 24 0.41 -0.09 7.50
CA ASN A 24 0.11 0.48 8.81
C ASN A 24 -1.36 0.92 8.91
N GLU A 25 -1.93 1.46 7.85
CA GLU A 25 -3.34 1.85 7.80
C GLU A 25 -4.25 0.63 7.91
N LEU A 26 -3.94 -0.49 7.24
CA LEU A 26 -4.69 -1.74 7.38
C LEU A 26 -4.66 -2.27 8.82
N VAL A 27 -3.51 -2.19 9.50
CA VAL A 27 -3.40 -2.55 10.92
C VAL A 27 -4.27 -1.65 11.79
N ALA A 28 -4.28 -0.34 11.53
CA ALA A 28 -5.12 0.61 12.25
C ALA A 28 -6.62 0.33 12.03
N ILE A 29 -7.04 0.11 10.78
CA ILE A 29 -8.43 -0.23 10.40
C ILE A 29 -8.86 -1.54 11.07
N GLN A 30 -7.98 -2.54 11.13
CA GLN A 30 -8.27 -3.80 11.82
C GLN A 30 -8.50 -3.57 13.33
N GLY A 31 -7.68 -2.73 13.97
CA GLY A 31 -7.87 -2.35 15.37
C GLY A 31 -9.14 -1.52 15.61
N GLU A 32 -9.56 -0.70 14.66
CA GLU A 32 -10.87 -0.02 14.70
C GLU A 32 -12.02 -1.03 14.61
N LYS A 33 -11.92 -2.03 13.71
CA LYS A 33 -12.92 -3.09 13.54
C LYS A 33 -13.11 -3.88 14.83
N GLU A 34 -12.03 -4.35 15.43
CA GLU A 34 -12.07 -5.14 16.68
C GLU A 34 -12.71 -4.37 17.83
N LYS A 35 -12.44 -3.06 17.92
CA LYS A 35 -13.09 -2.18 18.90
C LYS A 35 -14.59 -2.09 18.66
N GLU A 36 -15.01 -1.84 17.43
CA GLU A 36 -16.44 -1.71 17.09
C GLU A 36 -17.21 -3.01 17.32
N GLU A 37 -16.63 -4.15 16.93
CA GLU A 37 -17.20 -5.48 17.21
C GLU A 37 -17.35 -5.74 18.72
N SER A 38 -16.48 -5.16 19.55
CA SER A 38 -16.53 -5.29 21.01
C SER A 38 -17.47 -4.31 21.73
N SER A 39 -17.74 -3.13 21.14
CA SER A 39 -18.44 -2.03 21.83
C SER A 39 -19.93 -1.95 21.56
N GLY A 40 -20.41 -2.52 20.46
CA GLY A 40 -21.82 -2.39 20.08
C GLY A 40 -22.21 -3.09 18.80
N ASN A 41 -21.22 -3.45 17.96
CA ASN A 41 -21.45 -4.17 16.71
C ASN A 41 -22.40 -3.39 15.79
N ASP A 42 -22.20 -2.06 15.70
CA ASP A 42 -23.00 -1.22 14.80
C ASP A 42 -22.70 -1.63 13.35
N TYR A 43 -23.70 -2.24 12.73
CA TYR A 43 -23.62 -2.72 11.36
C TYR A 43 -23.17 -1.65 10.36
N TYR A 44 -23.62 -0.41 10.52
CA TYR A 44 -23.24 0.67 9.60
C TYR A 44 -21.78 1.08 9.81
N ALA A 45 -21.34 1.19 11.06
CA ALA A 45 -19.94 1.49 11.39
C ALA A 45 -19.01 0.39 10.85
N LEU A 46 -19.33 -0.88 11.09
CA LEU A 46 -18.56 -2.01 10.58
C LEU A 46 -18.50 -2.05 9.06
N ARG A 47 -19.62 -1.80 8.38
CA ARG A 47 -19.64 -1.72 6.92
C ARG A 47 -18.73 -0.62 6.38
N THR A 48 -18.70 0.54 7.03
CA THR A 48 -17.79 1.63 6.65
C THR A 48 -16.32 1.26 6.89
N ILE A 49 -16.02 0.62 8.02
CA ILE A 49 -14.67 0.13 8.34
C ILE A 49 -14.21 -0.91 7.30
N GLU A 50 -15.08 -1.85 6.93
CA GLU A 50 -14.79 -2.87 5.92
C GLU A 50 -14.58 -2.28 4.53
N GLN A 51 -15.40 -1.29 4.14
CA GLN A 51 -15.20 -0.59 2.87
C GLN A 51 -13.84 0.12 2.83
N ARG A 52 -13.48 0.84 3.90
CA ARG A 52 -12.15 1.48 4.01
C ARG A 52 -11.03 0.44 3.92
N SER A 53 -11.14 -0.68 4.64
CA SER A 53 -10.17 -1.78 4.58
C SER A 53 -9.96 -2.29 3.16
N GLU A 54 -11.05 -2.49 2.41
CA GLU A 54 -11.02 -2.98 1.04
C GLU A 54 -10.42 -1.96 0.06
N GLU A 55 -10.73 -0.67 0.23
CA GLU A 55 -10.14 0.41 -0.57
C GLU A 55 -8.63 0.52 -0.33
N THR A 56 -8.19 0.48 0.93
CA THR A 56 -6.76 0.48 1.30
C THR A 56 -6.04 -0.76 0.76
N ARG A 57 -6.66 -1.94 0.82
CA ARG A 57 -6.09 -3.19 0.26
C ARG A 57 -5.88 -3.09 -1.25
N LYS A 58 -6.87 -2.57 -1.99
CA LYS A 58 -6.75 -2.34 -3.44
C LYS A 58 -5.62 -1.35 -3.77
N ALA A 59 -5.49 -0.28 -2.98
CA ALA A 59 -4.41 0.69 -3.16
C ALA A 59 -3.03 0.04 -2.91
N LEU A 60 -2.92 -0.79 -1.87
CA LEU A 60 -1.70 -1.56 -1.55
C LEU A 60 -1.31 -2.49 -2.70
N GLU A 61 -2.24 -3.34 -3.18
CA GLU A 61 -1.99 -4.29 -4.26
C GLU A 61 -1.56 -3.60 -5.57
N SER A 62 -2.22 -2.49 -5.89
CA SER A 62 -1.85 -1.66 -7.04
C SER A 62 -0.44 -1.11 -6.91
N THR A 63 -0.10 -0.55 -5.73
CA THR A 63 1.22 0.02 -5.45
C THR A 63 2.32 -1.04 -5.49
N GLN A 64 2.08 -2.23 -4.93
CA GLN A 64 3.00 -3.37 -5.00
C GLN A 64 3.23 -3.83 -6.44
N THR A 65 2.19 -3.83 -7.27
CA THR A 65 2.30 -4.16 -8.70
C THR A 65 3.17 -3.14 -9.44
N ILE A 66 3.00 -1.84 -9.16
CA ILE A 66 3.81 -0.77 -9.74
C ILE A 66 5.26 -0.90 -9.29
N LEU A 67 5.51 -1.17 -8.00
CA LEU A 67 6.85 -1.39 -7.46
C LEU A 67 7.56 -2.54 -8.17
N LYS A 68 6.89 -3.69 -8.32
CA LYS A 68 7.44 -4.87 -8.99
C LYS A 68 7.85 -4.55 -10.43
N LYS A 69 7.00 -3.84 -11.19
CA LYS A 69 7.30 -3.42 -12.56
C LYS A 69 8.47 -2.43 -12.60
N THR A 70 8.49 -1.46 -11.69
CA THR A 70 9.55 -0.43 -11.63
C THR A 70 10.90 -1.04 -11.29
N LYS A 71 10.96 -2.01 -10.36
CA LYS A 71 12.17 -2.77 -10.03
C LYS A 71 12.67 -3.56 -11.25
N ALA A 72 11.78 -4.30 -11.92
CA ALA A 72 12.13 -5.07 -13.11
C ALA A 72 12.65 -4.18 -14.25
N GLU A 73 12.10 -2.98 -14.44
CA GLU A 73 12.60 -2.01 -15.42
C GLU A 73 13.98 -1.47 -15.04
N LEU A 74 14.20 -1.14 -13.76
CA LEU A 74 15.51 -0.68 -13.28
C LEU A 74 16.58 -1.77 -13.45
N ASP A 75 16.23 -3.02 -13.17
CA ASP A 75 17.14 -4.16 -13.35
C ASP A 75 17.55 -4.33 -14.82
N ARG A 76 16.61 -4.16 -15.77
CA ARG A 76 16.96 -4.18 -17.20
C ARG A 76 17.93 -3.07 -17.56
N MET A 77 17.67 -1.85 -17.10
CA MET A 77 18.54 -0.69 -17.37
C MET A 77 19.95 -0.83 -16.80
N ASN A 78 20.14 -1.60 -15.74
CA ASN A 78 21.45 -1.84 -15.13
C ASN A 78 22.23 -3.00 -15.77
N ASN A 79 21.55 -3.86 -16.55
CA ASN A 79 22.14 -5.01 -17.24
C ASN A 79 22.33 -4.77 -18.75
N GLU A 80 21.96 -3.59 -19.25
CA GLU A 80 22.22 -3.07 -20.61
C GLU A 80 23.43 -2.12 -20.60
#